data_AF-A0AAF1BLM4-F1
#
_entry.id   AF-A0AAF1BLM4-F1
#
_cell.length_a   1.000
_cell.length_b   1.000
_cell.length_c   1.000
_cell.angle_alpha   90.00
_cell.angle_beta   90.00
_cell.angle_gamma   90.00
#
_symmetry.space_group_name_H-M   'P 1'
#
loop_
_entity.id
_entity.type
_entity.pdbx_description
1 polymer ?
#
loop_
_entity_poly.entity_id
_entity_poly.type
_entity_poly.pdbx_seq_one_letter_code
_entity_poly.pdbx_strand_id
1 'polypeptide(L)'
;MATGTNAFGAKSGDCCSGCTDHADIPAELALELHNAAKDKGIRVDRFETAENLKHLNFVREKVKGIKNFWQIVLLSHPVIAAVSASDREALSYITDIELKQDANDPRPFELVFVGYHAWNVPNPLLQTFAKNPYFTNETLSKKYTLREGLSAAPADGSITDELREFDADEDLVVSADKIEWKEGKDLVAKQPRKIGNVDELADDEDAEIEGDVGSFFHFFTEANDPFAIGFQIVEELLPNAVPIFLGDDQDADELDDEDDEEDDDDEGSIDLEDDEDEKPPKKKQRN
;
A
#
# COMPACT_ATOMS: atom_id res chain seq x y z
N MET A 1 -31.12 66.94 19.77
CA MET A 1 -30.87 66.69 18.33
C MET A 1 -29.67 65.75 18.25
N ALA A 2 -29.82 64.70 17.44
CA ALA A 2 -28.85 63.63 17.16
C ALA A 2 -27.51 64.19 16.63
N THR A 3 -26.36 63.51 16.64
CA THR A 3 -25.96 62.15 16.20
C THR A 3 -24.59 61.82 16.84
N GLY A 4 -24.22 60.59 17.22
CA GLY A 4 -23.57 59.55 16.36
C GLY A 4 -22.09 59.91 16.05
N THR A 5 -21.05 59.08 16.16
CA THR A 5 -20.89 57.61 16.20
C THR A 5 -19.40 57.29 16.40
N ASN A 6 -19.12 56.08 16.92
CA ASN A 6 -17.82 55.43 17.06
C ASN A 6 -17.01 55.33 15.75
N ALA A 7 -15.68 55.32 15.87
CA ALA A 7 -14.78 54.71 14.89
C ALA A 7 -13.75 53.84 15.63
N PHE A 8 -14.05 52.55 15.73
CA PHE A 8 -13.09 51.49 16.04
C PHE A 8 -12.40 51.11 14.73
N GLY A 9 -11.08 51.29 14.66
CA GLY A 9 -10.28 50.83 13.53
C GLY A 9 -10.12 49.32 13.56
N ALA A 10 -10.74 48.63 12.61
CA ALA A 10 -10.42 47.24 12.31
C ALA A 10 -9.20 47.21 11.39
N LYS A 11 -8.11 46.58 11.87
CA LYS A 11 -7.00 46.16 11.02
C LYS A 11 -7.48 44.98 10.19
N SER A 12 -7.49 45.13 8.87
CA SER A 12 -7.64 44.02 7.92
C SER A 12 -6.39 43.14 8.01
N GLY A 13 -6.56 41.90 8.47
CA GLY A 13 -5.54 40.87 8.41
C GLY A 13 -5.44 40.32 6.99
N ASP A 14 -4.21 40.19 6.52
CA ASP A 14 -3.81 39.41 5.34
C ASP A 14 -4.35 37.97 5.46
N CYS A 15 -5.22 37.59 4.53
CA CYS A 15 -5.46 36.19 4.17
C CYS A 15 -5.19 36.06 2.65
N CYS A 16 -4.50 35.00 2.25
CA CYS A 16 -4.06 34.63 0.90
C CYS A 16 -2.80 35.33 0.35
N SER A 17 -1.63 34.95 0.87
CA SER A 17 -0.39 35.00 0.10
C SER A 17 -0.34 33.80 -0.85
N GLY A 18 -1.00 33.90 -2.02
CA GLY A 18 -0.95 32.82 -3.02
C GLY A 18 -2.00 32.84 -4.13
N CYS A 19 -3.00 33.73 -4.09
CA CYS A 19 -3.95 33.86 -5.19
C CYS A 19 -3.29 34.55 -6.39
N THR A 20 -2.94 33.79 -7.40
CA THR A 20 -2.52 34.31 -8.71
C THR A 20 -3.67 35.11 -9.35
N ASP A 21 -3.32 36.29 -9.85
CA ASP A 21 -4.13 37.37 -10.45
C ASP A 21 -4.88 36.97 -11.75
N HIS A 22 -5.49 35.79 -11.82
CA HIS A 22 -6.05 35.27 -13.08
C HIS A 22 -7.55 35.42 -13.28
N ALA A 23 -8.30 36.02 -12.34
CA ALA A 23 -9.71 36.33 -12.59
C ALA A 23 -10.25 37.47 -11.72
N ASP A 24 -11.06 38.36 -12.30
CA ASP A 24 -11.86 39.41 -11.64
C ASP A 24 -13.01 38.82 -10.78
N ILE A 25 -12.76 37.74 -10.03
CA ILE A 25 -13.77 37.09 -9.19
C ILE A 25 -13.77 37.78 -7.82
N PRO A 26 -14.93 38.27 -7.34
CA PRO A 26 -15.04 38.82 -5.98
C PRO A 26 -14.62 37.77 -4.93
N ALA A 27 -13.90 38.19 -3.89
CA ALA A 27 -13.35 37.29 -2.88
C ALA A 27 -14.40 36.37 -2.21
N GLU A 28 -15.60 36.87 -1.96
CA GLU A 28 -16.72 36.08 -1.42
C GLU A 28 -17.14 34.95 -2.38
N LEU A 29 -17.23 35.25 -3.67
CA LEU A 29 -17.55 34.26 -4.70
C LEU A 29 -16.41 33.25 -4.88
N ALA A 30 -15.14 33.70 -4.79
CA ALA A 30 -13.99 32.81 -4.85
C ALA A 30 -14.00 31.78 -3.70
N LEU A 31 -14.31 32.24 -2.48
CA LEU A 31 -14.43 31.37 -1.30
C LEU A 31 -15.61 30.39 -1.45
N GLU A 32 -16.76 30.85 -1.91
CA GLU A 32 -17.92 29.98 -2.16
C GLU A 32 -17.59 28.87 -3.17
N LEU A 33 -16.95 29.22 -4.29
CA LEU A 33 -16.56 28.26 -5.32
C LEU A 33 -15.51 27.26 -4.81
N HIS A 34 -14.54 27.73 -4.04
CA HIS A 34 -13.52 26.89 -3.41
C HIS A 34 -14.16 25.90 -2.43
N ASN A 35 -15.05 26.36 -1.56
CA ASN A 35 -15.77 25.50 -0.62
C ASN A 35 -16.68 24.50 -1.35
N ALA A 36 -17.35 24.91 -2.42
CA ALA A 36 -18.16 24.00 -3.23
C ALA A 36 -17.32 22.91 -3.92
N ALA A 37 -16.09 23.23 -4.33
CA ALA A 37 -15.14 22.26 -4.88
C ALA A 37 -14.68 21.25 -3.81
N LYS A 38 -14.30 21.73 -2.63
CA LYS A 38 -13.92 20.87 -1.49
C LYS A 38 -15.08 19.97 -1.04
N ASP A 39 -16.28 20.54 -0.96
CA ASP A 39 -17.51 19.78 -0.67
C ASP A 39 -17.77 18.68 -1.70
N LYS A 40 -17.44 18.91 -2.97
CA LYS A 40 -17.52 17.88 -4.02
C LYS A 40 -16.49 16.78 -3.76
N GLY A 41 -15.23 17.12 -3.47
CA GLY A 41 -14.18 16.16 -3.14
C GLY A 41 -14.60 15.22 -2.03
N ILE A 42 -14.99 15.78 -0.88
CA ILE A 42 -15.43 15.00 0.30
C ILE A 42 -16.61 14.06 -0.04
N ARG A 43 -17.55 14.49 -0.90
CA ARG A 43 -18.64 13.60 -1.34
C ARG A 43 -18.17 12.44 -2.22
N VAL A 44 -17.15 12.67 -3.05
CA VAL A 44 -16.52 11.64 -3.86
C VAL A 44 -15.79 10.66 -2.94
N ASP A 45 -14.96 11.15 -2.02
CA ASP A 45 -14.19 10.30 -1.08
C ASP A 45 -15.12 9.40 -0.24
N ARG A 46 -16.24 9.95 0.24
CA ARG A 46 -17.27 9.19 0.96
C ARG A 46 -17.91 8.10 0.08
N PHE A 47 -18.17 8.41 -1.18
CA PHE A 47 -18.73 7.46 -2.13
C PHE A 47 -17.73 6.34 -2.45
N GLU A 48 -16.50 6.71 -2.78
CA GLU A 48 -15.42 5.77 -3.10
C GLU A 48 -15.12 4.86 -1.91
N THR A 49 -15.00 5.42 -0.70
CA THR A 49 -14.86 4.64 0.54
C THR A 49 -15.99 3.63 0.71
N ALA A 50 -17.24 4.05 0.49
CA ALA A 50 -18.39 3.14 0.58
C ALA A 50 -18.35 2.00 -0.44
N GLU A 51 -17.96 2.30 -1.69
CA GLU A 51 -17.84 1.30 -2.75
C GLU A 51 -16.64 0.37 -2.53
N ASN A 52 -15.49 0.92 -2.14
CA ASN A 52 -14.28 0.16 -1.82
C ASN A 52 -14.53 -0.82 -0.67
N LEU A 53 -15.19 -0.38 0.41
CA LEU A 53 -15.55 -1.28 1.51
C LEU A 53 -16.50 -2.40 1.06
N LYS A 54 -17.46 -2.13 0.17
CA LYS A 54 -18.33 -3.18 -0.39
C LYS A 54 -17.55 -4.15 -1.26
N HIS A 55 -16.69 -3.64 -2.14
CA HIS A 55 -15.83 -4.43 -3.01
C HIS A 55 -14.90 -5.33 -2.19
N LEU A 56 -14.18 -4.76 -1.22
CA LEU A 56 -13.27 -5.49 -0.34
C LEU A 56 -13.97 -6.59 0.45
N ASN A 57 -15.16 -6.31 1.00
CA ASN A 57 -15.95 -7.35 1.67
C ASN A 57 -16.30 -8.52 0.73
N PHE A 58 -16.60 -8.24 -0.54
CA PHE A 58 -16.81 -9.29 -1.54
C PHE A 58 -15.51 -10.06 -1.83
N VAL A 59 -14.40 -9.37 -2.12
CA VAL A 59 -13.11 -9.98 -2.47
C VAL A 59 -12.59 -10.84 -1.31
N ARG A 60 -12.50 -10.26 -0.10
CA ARG A 60 -11.98 -10.94 1.10
C ARG A 60 -12.68 -12.27 1.35
N GLU A 61 -14.01 -12.35 1.20
CA GLU A 61 -14.75 -13.61 1.34
C GLU A 61 -14.42 -14.64 0.25
N LYS A 62 -14.09 -14.20 -0.97
CA LYS A 62 -13.80 -15.08 -2.12
C LYS A 62 -12.37 -15.58 -2.16
N VAL A 63 -11.42 -14.81 -1.64
CA VAL A 63 -9.99 -15.13 -1.69
C VAL A 63 -9.51 -15.94 -0.49
N LYS A 64 -10.40 -16.24 0.48
CA LYS A 64 -10.10 -17.13 1.61
C LYS A 64 -9.54 -18.46 1.12
N GLY A 65 -8.32 -18.77 1.55
CA GLY A 65 -7.63 -20.02 1.22
C GLY A 65 -6.88 -20.01 -0.13
N ILE A 66 -6.92 -18.91 -0.88
CA ILE A 66 -6.02 -18.70 -2.02
C ILE A 66 -4.63 -18.41 -1.44
N LYS A 67 -3.70 -19.32 -1.71
CA LYS A 67 -2.33 -19.22 -1.21
C LYS A 67 -1.67 -17.96 -1.76
N ASN A 68 -0.95 -17.23 -0.90
CA ASN A 68 -0.15 -16.06 -1.25
C ASN A 68 -0.94 -14.89 -1.89
N PHE A 69 -2.28 -14.88 -1.87
CA PHE A 69 -3.07 -13.82 -2.49
C PHE A 69 -2.62 -12.42 -2.04
N TRP A 70 -2.67 -12.17 -0.73
CA TRP A 70 -2.26 -10.88 -0.16
C TRP A 70 -0.76 -10.65 -0.22
N GLN A 71 0.05 -11.71 -0.22
CA GLN A 71 1.50 -11.58 -0.39
C GLN A 71 1.82 -11.03 -1.79
N ILE A 72 1.19 -11.56 -2.84
CA ILE A 72 1.37 -11.10 -4.22
C ILE A 72 0.91 -9.65 -4.34
N VAL A 73 -0.27 -9.32 -3.81
CA VAL A 73 -0.80 -7.94 -3.82
C VAL A 73 0.11 -6.97 -3.07
N LEU A 74 0.66 -7.34 -1.92
CA LEU A 74 1.59 -6.48 -1.20
C LEU A 74 2.93 -6.33 -1.93
N LEU A 75 3.43 -7.39 -2.56
CA LEU A 75 4.71 -7.38 -3.26
C LEU A 75 4.65 -6.70 -4.64
N SER A 76 3.48 -6.29 -5.14
CA SER A 76 3.41 -5.38 -6.29
C SER A 76 3.84 -3.96 -5.91
N HIS A 77 3.81 -3.60 -4.62
CA HIS A 77 4.25 -2.30 -4.17
C HIS A 77 5.78 -2.19 -4.14
N PRO A 78 6.42 -1.21 -4.80
CA PRO A 78 7.89 -1.17 -4.97
C PRO A 78 8.68 -1.23 -3.65
N VAL A 79 8.27 -0.47 -2.64
CA VAL A 79 8.95 -0.45 -1.33
C VAL A 79 8.79 -1.78 -0.60
N ILE A 80 7.63 -2.44 -0.74
CA ILE A 80 7.39 -3.75 -0.10
C ILE A 80 8.10 -4.84 -0.91
N ALA A 81 8.22 -4.71 -2.22
CA ALA A 81 8.94 -5.64 -3.09
C ALA A 81 10.44 -5.69 -2.75
N ALA A 82 11.06 -4.54 -2.41
CA ALA A 82 12.48 -4.41 -2.09
C ALA A 82 12.92 -5.10 -0.78
N VAL A 83 11.98 -5.63 0.01
CA VAL A 83 12.25 -6.24 1.32
C VAL A 83 12.96 -7.59 1.20
N SER A 84 13.52 -8.05 2.32
CA SER A 84 14.29 -9.28 2.36
C SER A 84 13.48 -10.55 2.07
N ALA A 85 14.16 -11.64 1.70
CA ALA A 85 13.52 -12.95 1.55
C ALA A 85 12.82 -13.44 2.84
N SER A 86 13.32 -13.09 4.02
CA SER A 86 12.66 -13.42 5.30
C SER A 86 11.38 -12.63 5.52
N ASP A 87 11.34 -11.35 5.11
CA ASP A 87 10.11 -10.57 5.10
C ASP A 87 9.10 -11.17 4.13
N ARG A 88 9.52 -11.49 2.90
CA ARG A 88 8.66 -12.14 1.91
C ARG A 88 8.07 -13.45 2.46
N GLU A 89 8.88 -14.29 3.09
CA GLU A 89 8.39 -15.51 3.73
C GLU A 89 7.40 -15.21 4.86
N ALA A 90 7.67 -14.22 5.72
CA ALA A 90 6.75 -13.82 6.78
C ALA A 90 5.42 -13.27 6.23
N LEU A 91 5.45 -12.49 5.15
CA LEU A 91 4.28 -11.97 4.45
C LEU A 91 3.42 -13.08 3.83
N SER A 92 4.01 -14.21 3.44
CA SER A 92 3.25 -15.37 2.92
C SER A 92 2.26 -15.97 3.93
N TYR A 93 2.41 -15.65 5.23
CA TYR A 93 1.49 -16.08 6.28
C TYR A 93 0.32 -15.11 6.52
N ILE A 94 0.26 -13.97 5.81
CA ILE A 94 -0.89 -13.08 5.83
C ILE A 94 -2.00 -13.73 5.01
N THR A 95 -3.16 -13.86 5.65
CA THR A 95 -4.35 -14.52 5.08
C THR A 95 -5.45 -13.55 4.71
N ASP A 96 -5.43 -12.37 5.31
CA ASP A 96 -6.43 -11.33 5.10
C ASP A 96 -5.86 -9.96 5.42
N ILE A 97 -6.35 -8.93 4.73
CA ILE A 97 -6.11 -7.53 5.05
C ILE A 97 -7.47 -6.85 5.14
N GLU A 98 -7.81 -6.40 6.35
CA GLU A 98 -9.05 -5.66 6.61
C GLU A 98 -8.78 -4.17 6.65
N LEU A 99 -9.54 -3.42 5.84
CA LEU A 99 -9.66 -1.97 5.97
C LEU A 99 -10.87 -1.64 6.85
N LYS A 100 -10.62 -0.98 7.98
CA LYS A 100 -11.68 -0.37 8.80
C LYS A 100 -11.65 1.14 8.58
N GLN A 101 -12.71 1.65 7.98
CA GLN A 101 -12.88 3.05 7.66
C GLN A 101 -14.37 3.39 7.71
N ASP A 102 -14.71 4.62 8.08
CA ASP A 102 -16.10 5.09 8.04
C ASP A 102 -16.35 5.79 6.70
N ALA A 103 -17.33 5.32 5.93
CA ALA A 103 -17.71 5.98 4.69
C ALA A 103 -18.25 7.41 4.90
N ASN A 104 -18.71 7.78 6.10
CA ASN A 104 -19.10 9.16 6.40
C ASN A 104 -17.91 10.04 6.81
N ASP A 105 -16.87 9.44 7.37
CA ASP A 105 -15.60 10.09 7.71
C ASP A 105 -14.42 9.27 7.17
N PRO A 106 -14.05 9.47 5.90
CA PRO A 106 -13.01 8.67 5.26
C PRO A 106 -11.60 9.02 5.77
N ARG A 107 -11.43 10.11 6.54
CA ARG A 107 -10.11 10.58 6.99
C ARG A 107 -9.38 9.56 7.88
N PRO A 108 -9.96 9.08 9.01
CA PRO A 108 -9.31 8.04 9.80
C PRO A 108 -9.55 6.65 9.23
N PHE A 109 -8.52 5.81 9.26
CA PHE A 109 -8.63 4.41 8.87
C PHE A 109 -7.68 3.51 9.68
N GLU A 110 -7.96 2.21 9.65
CA GLU A 110 -7.13 1.17 10.25
C GLU A 110 -6.95 0.03 9.26
N LEU A 111 -5.70 -0.34 9.02
CA LEU A 111 -5.33 -1.56 8.32
C LEU A 111 -5.06 -2.67 9.33
N VAL A 112 -5.75 -3.79 9.19
CA VAL A 112 -5.56 -4.98 10.04
C VAL A 112 -5.11 -6.16 9.19
N PHE A 113 -3.87 -6.56 9.39
CA PHE A 113 -3.26 -7.70 8.72
C PHE A 113 -3.48 -8.94 9.57
N VAL A 114 -4.21 -9.91 9.02
CA VAL A 114 -4.57 -11.15 9.74
C VAL A 114 -3.63 -12.26 9.30
N GLY A 115 -2.84 -12.74 10.25
CA GLY A 115 -1.97 -13.90 10.07
C GLY A 115 -2.73 -15.21 10.19
N TYR A 116 -2.16 -16.28 9.61
CA TYR A 116 -2.74 -17.61 9.67
C TYR A 116 -2.87 -18.11 11.13
N HIS A 117 -4.11 -18.29 11.60
CA HIS A 117 -4.42 -19.26 12.64
C HIS A 117 -4.76 -20.59 11.94
N ALA A 118 -4.35 -21.72 12.51
CA ALA A 118 -4.57 -23.07 11.96
C ALA A 118 -6.05 -23.51 11.95
N TRP A 119 -6.95 -22.69 11.39
CA TRP A 119 -8.38 -22.86 11.42
C TRP A 119 -8.91 -23.48 10.14
N ASN A 120 -9.12 -24.79 10.25
CA ASN A 120 -10.21 -25.52 9.62
C ASN A 120 -10.31 -25.43 8.09
N VAL A 121 -9.22 -25.79 7.41
CA VAL A 121 -9.30 -26.20 6.01
C VAL A 121 -10.12 -27.51 5.98
N PRO A 122 -11.29 -27.57 5.30
CA PRO A 122 -12.06 -28.80 5.17
C PRO A 122 -11.37 -29.86 4.29
N ASN A 123 -10.16 -29.55 3.79
CA ASN A 123 -9.33 -30.45 3.02
C ASN A 123 -8.28 -31.11 3.94
N PRO A 124 -8.44 -32.40 4.28
CA PRO A 124 -7.48 -33.13 5.12
C PRO A 124 -6.09 -33.30 4.49
N LEU A 125 -5.89 -32.98 3.21
CA LEU A 125 -4.57 -32.99 2.55
C LEU A 125 -3.77 -31.69 2.71
N LEU A 126 -4.37 -30.62 3.25
CA LEU A 126 -3.70 -29.32 3.53
C LEU A 126 -3.42 -29.13 5.04
N GLN A 127 -3.42 -30.21 5.82
CA GLN A 127 -3.41 -30.20 7.29
C GLN A 127 -2.03 -29.91 7.93
N THR A 128 -1.04 -29.46 7.17
CA THR A 128 0.33 -29.16 7.64
C THR A 128 0.80 -27.75 7.29
N PHE A 129 -0.08 -26.76 7.22
CA PHE A 129 0.39 -25.37 7.28
C PHE A 129 0.89 -25.05 8.69
N ALA A 130 2.20 -24.85 8.79
CA ALA A 130 2.86 -24.44 10.01
C ALA A 130 2.29 -23.08 10.45
N LYS A 131 2.00 -22.94 11.75
CA LYS A 131 1.77 -21.62 12.37
C LYS A 131 2.91 -20.68 11.96
N ASN A 132 2.59 -19.43 11.66
CA ASN A 132 3.58 -18.39 11.34
C ASN A 132 4.84 -18.55 12.21
N PRO A 133 6.01 -18.87 11.64
CA PRO A 133 7.22 -19.17 12.40
C PRO A 133 7.95 -17.92 12.89
N TYR A 134 7.46 -16.72 12.56
CA TYR A 134 8.12 -15.45 12.85
C TYR A 134 7.61 -14.79 14.13
N PHE A 135 6.29 -14.66 14.30
CA PHE A 135 5.68 -14.00 15.46
C PHE A 135 4.43 -14.73 15.94
N THR A 136 3.96 -14.41 17.14
CA THR A 136 2.76 -15.02 17.73
C THR A 136 1.49 -14.21 17.56
N ASN A 137 1.59 -12.96 17.09
CA ASN A 137 0.43 -12.12 16.81
C ASN A 137 -0.51 -12.81 15.80
N GLU A 138 -1.80 -12.80 16.09
CA GLU A 138 -2.84 -13.22 15.16
C GLU A 138 -3.18 -12.09 14.18
N THR A 139 -3.05 -10.85 14.64
CA THR A 139 -3.29 -9.64 13.87
C THR A 139 -2.20 -8.62 14.14
N LEU A 140 -1.82 -7.86 13.11
CA LEU A 140 -1.03 -6.64 13.23
C LEU A 140 -1.86 -5.47 12.70
N SER A 141 -1.90 -4.37 13.43
CA SER A 141 -2.70 -3.20 13.08
C SER A 141 -1.86 -1.97 12.85
N LYS A 142 -2.25 -1.15 11.88
CA LYS A 142 -1.72 0.20 11.65
C LYS A 142 -2.90 1.16 11.58
N LYS A 143 -2.96 2.13 12.49
CA LYS A 143 -4.09 3.06 12.63
C LYS A 143 -3.65 4.48 12.29
N TYR A 144 -4.51 5.18 11.56
CA TYR A 144 -4.41 6.59 11.22
C TYR A 144 -5.62 7.26 11.86
N THR A 145 -5.37 8.00 12.95
CA THR A 145 -6.42 8.60 13.77
C THR A 145 -6.35 10.10 13.71
N LEU A 146 -7.50 10.78 13.76
CA LEU A 146 -7.54 12.24 13.84
C LEU A 146 -6.73 12.74 15.05
N ARG A 147 -5.90 13.76 14.82
CA ARG A 147 -5.14 14.48 15.85
C ARG A 147 -6.09 15.02 16.93
N GLU A 148 -5.60 15.09 18.16
CA GLU A 148 -6.37 15.64 19.28
C GLU A 148 -6.86 17.07 18.96
N GLY A 149 -8.15 17.32 19.18
CA GLY A 149 -8.79 18.60 18.89
C GLY A 149 -9.64 18.60 17.63
N LEU A 150 -9.45 17.63 16.72
CA LEU A 150 -10.31 17.45 15.55
C LEU A 150 -11.52 16.58 15.90
N SER A 151 -12.65 16.91 15.28
CA SER A 151 -13.90 16.17 15.43
C SER A 151 -14.12 15.23 14.25
N ALA A 152 -14.69 14.05 14.55
CA ALA A 152 -15.19 13.15 13.52
C ALA A 152 -16.29 13.84 12.69
N ALA A 153 -16.48 13.37 11.46
CA ALA A 153 -17.50 13.93 10.57
C ALA A 153 -18.89 13.82 11.22
N PRO A 154 -19.73 14.86 11.10
CA PRO A 154 -21.08 14.83 11.64
C PRO A 154 -21.90 13.65 11.09
N ALA A 155 -22.66 12.99 11.97
CA ALA A 155 -23.49 11.83 11.60
C ALA A 155 -24.64 12.17 10.64
N ASP A 156 -24.99 13.46 10.49
CA ASP A 156 -26.00 13.93 9.54
C ASP A 156 -25.44 14.13 8.12
N GLY A 157 -24.14 13.87 7.92
CA GLY A 157 -23.46 14.00 6.63
C GLY A 157 -23.12 15.44 6.25
N SER A 158 -23.33 16.42 7.14
CA SER A 158 -22.89 17.80 6.88
C SER A 158 -21.36 17.89 6.71
N ILE A 159 -20.93 18.88 5.94
CA ILE A 159 -19.50 19.15 5.66
C ILE A 159 -19.10 20.42 6.41
N THR A 160 -18.21 20.25 7.39
CA THR A 160 -17.69 21.33 8.24
C THR A 160 -16.41 21.92 7.66
N ASP A 161 -15.95 23.04 8.23
CA ASP A 161 -14.69 23.65 7.79
C ASP A 161 -13.49 22.74 8.13
N GLU A 162 -13.52 22.01 9.25
CA GLU A 162 -12.49 21.03 9.61
C GLU A 162 -12.41 19.86 8.61
N LEU A 163 -13.51 19.52 7.95
CA LEU A 163 -13.50 18.53 6.85
C LEU A 163 -12.89 19.13 5.57
N ARG A 164 -13.11 20.42 5.31
CA ARG A 164 -12.57 21.12 4.13
C ARG A 164 -11.09 21.42 4.27
N GLU A 165 -10.63 21.73 5.47
CA GLU A 165 -9.25 22.15 5.76
C GLU A 165 -8.35 21.00 6.17
N PHE A 166 -8.87 19.77 6.16
CA PHE A 166 -8.13 18.56 6.48
C PHE A 166 -6.87 18.41 5.62
N ASP A 167 -5.76 18.13 6.29
CA ASP A 167 -4.46 17.80 5.73
C ASP A 167 -3.98 16.48 6.33
N ALA A 168 -3.72 15.45 5.52
CA ALA A 168 -3.43 14.12 6.05
C ALA A 168 -2.14 14.06 6.89
N ASP A 169 -1.11 14.82 6.51
CA ASP A 169 0.21 14.78 7.14
C ASP A 169 0.19 15.49 8.50
N GLU A 170 -0.58 16.57 8.58
CA GLU A 170 -0.77 17.28 9.84
C GLU A 170 -1.87 16.64 10.69
N ASP A 171 -3.03 16.35 10.14
CA ASP A 171 -4.22 16.05 10.94
C ASP A 171 -4.37 14.58 11.33
N LEU A 172 -3.53 13.67 10.82
CA LEU A 172 -3.50 12.28 11.25
C LEU A 172 -2.31 11.95 12.16
N VAL A 173 -2.59 11.08 13.11
CA VAL A 173 -1.62 10.49 14.01
C VAL A 173 -1.57 9.00 13.73
N VAL A 174 -0.37 8.52 13.40
CA VAL A 174 -0.10 7.13 13.05
C VAL A 174 0.27 6.33 14.29
N SER A 175 -0.35 5.16 14.48
CA SER A 175 -0.05 4.29 15.62
C SER A 175 1.14 3.36 15.35
N ALA A 176 1.86 2.99 16.39
CA ALA A 176 2.71 1.80 16.40
C ALA A 176 1.99 0.62 17.06
N ASP A 177 2.31 -0.59 16.60
CA ASP A 177 1.85 -1.87 17.14
C ASP A 177 3.06 -2.75 17.49
N LYS A 178 2.88 -3.62 18.49
CA LYS A 178 3.95 -4.44 19.02
C LYS A 178 3.92 -5.82 18.39
N ILE A 179 5.03 -6.21 17.75
CA ILE A 179 5.22 -7.55 17.24
C ILE A 179 5.86 -8.44 18.32
N GLU A 180 5.17 -9.52 18.67
CA GLU A 180 5.64 -10.57 19.58
C GLU A 180 6.45 -11.61 18.79
N TRP A 181 7.68 -11.23 18.46
CA TRP A 181 8.61 -12.07 17.72
C TRP A 181 8.95 -13.36 18.47
N LYS A 182 9.05 -14.46 17.73
CA LYS A 182 9.62 -15.71 18.23
C LYS A 182 11.14 -15.60 18.37
N GLU A 183 11.72 -16.50 19.14
CA GLU A 183 13.16 -16.50 19.41
C GLU A 183 13.98 -16.49 18.11
N GLY A 184 14.87 -15.49 18.00
CA GLY A 184 15.73 -15.33 16.83
C GLY A 184 14.98 -15.00 15.54
N LYS A 185 13.74 -14.51 15.60
CA LYS A 185 12.91 -14.18 14.42
C LYS A 185 12.53 -12.72 14.32
N ASP A 186 13.06 -11.86 15.19
CA ASP A 186 12.92 -10.41 15.10
C ASP A 186 13.56 -9.87 13.80
N LEU A 187 12.72 -9.54 12.81
CA LEU A 187 13.18 -9.05 11.50
C LEU A 187 13.56 -7.58 11.57
N VAL A 188 12.81 -6.78 12.31
CA VAL A 188 13.08 -5.36 12.59
C VAL A 188 14.49 -5.18 13.17
N ALA A 189 14.88 -5.99 14.14
CA ALA A 189 16.21 -5.93 14.75
C ALA A 189 17.32 -6.45 13.82
N LYS A 190 17.04 -7.43 12.95
CA LYS A 190 18.02 -8.00 12.02
C LYS A 190 18.26 -7.13 10.81
N GLN A 191 17.25 -6.38 10.38
CA GLN A 191 17.22 -5.55 9.20
C GLN A 191 16.79 -4.13 9.60
N PRO A 192 17.66 -3.41 10.33
CA PRO A 192 17.40 -2.03 10.67
C PRO A 192 17.40 -1.17 9.40
N ARG A 193 16.52 -0.17 9.37
CA ARG A 193 16.50 0.84 8.31
C ARG A 193 17.82 1.64 8.33
N LYS A 194 18.44 1.82 7.17
CA LYS A 194 19.67 2.61 6.98
C LYS A 194 19.46 3.60 5.83
N ILE A 195 18.44 4.43 5.99
CA ILE A 195 18.16 5.52 5.08
C ILE A 195 18.77 6.77 5.68
N GLY A 196 19.60 7.46 4.90
CA GLY A 196 20.04 8.81 5.26
C GLY A 196 18.85 9.74 5.11
N ASN A 197 18.31 10.26 6.22
CA ASN A 197 17.23 11.23 6.25
C ASN A 197 15.83 10.69 5.89
N VAL A 198 15.30 9.77 6.69
CA VAL A 198 13.87 9.37 6.67
C VAL A 198 12.94 10.59 6.80
N ASP A 199 13.38 11.64 7.52
CA ASP A 199 12.63 12.89 7.67
C ASP A 199 12.57 13.72 6.38
N GLU A 200 13.55 13.62 5.46
CA GLU A 200 13.52 14.35 4.17
C GLU A 200 12.66 13.62 3.12
N LEU A 201 12.52 12.29 3.20
CA LEU A 201 11.63 11.51 2.34
C LEU A 201 10.14 11.74 2.63
N ALA A 202 9.81 12.21 3.84
CA ALA A 202 8.44 12.55 4.20
C ALA A 202 7.98 13.87 3.54
N ASP A 203 8.91 14.72 3.11
CA ASP A 203 8.64 16.06 2.56
C ASP A 203 8.75 16.12 1.01
N ASP A 204 9.27 15.07 0.35
CA ASP A 204 9.50 15.03 -1.10
C ASP A 204 9.18 13.63 -1.68
N GLU A 205 8.01 13.51 -2.34
CA GLU A 205 7.52 12.28 -2.97
C GLU A 205 8.39 11.81 -4.16
N ASP A 206 9.20 12.71 -4.74
CA ASP A 206 10.09 12.41 -5.88
C ASP A 206 11.54 12.09 -5.43
N ALA A 207 11.82 12.12 -4.12
CA ALA A 207 13.15 11.83 -3.62
C ALA A 207 13.50 10.34 -3.80
N GLU A 208 14.57 10.07 -4.55
CA GLU A 208 15.12 8.71 -4.66
C GLU A 208 15.47 8.18 -3.26
N ILE A 209 14.89 7.03 -2.90
CA ILE A 209 15.16 6.36 -1.63
C ILE A 209 16.61 5.85 -1.63
N GLU A 210 17.55 6.71 -1.23
CA GLU A 210 18.94 6.33 -1.03
C GLU A 210 19.11 5.61 0.32
N GLY A 211 19.13 4.27 0.28
CA GLY A 211 19.49 3.46 1.45
C GLY A 211 18.75 2.14 1.55
N ASP A 212 18.93 1.47 2.69
CA ASP A 212 18.27 0.20 3.00
C ASP A 212 16.97 0.48 3.77
N VAL A 213 15.82 0.19 3.14
CA VAL A 213 14.49 0.33 3.77
C VAL A 213 14.30 -0.61 4.97
N GLY A 214 15.19 -1.58 5.17
CA GLY A 214 15.11 -2.54 6.26
C GLY A 214 13.93 -3.50 6.11
N SER A 215 13.51 -4.09 7.23
CA SER A 215 12.34 -4.98 7.26
C SER A 215 11.04 -4.23 7.03
N PHE A 216 10.11 -4.82 6.26
CA PHE A 216 8.74 -4.30 6.10
C PHE A 216 8.06 -4.05 7.46
N PHE A 217 8.36 -4.87 8.47
CA PHE A 217 7.70 -4.83 9.76
C PHE A 217 8.01 -3.57 10.60
N HIS A 218 8.94 -2.72 10.15
CA HIS A 218 9.06 -1.33 10.64
C HIS A 218 7.73 -0.57 10.44
N PHE A 219 7.00 -0.86 9.36
CA PHE A 219 5.66 -0.32 9.10
C PHE A 219 4.73 -0.48 10.32
N PHE A 220 4.77 -1.59 11.04
CA PHE A 220 3.92 -1.74 12.23
C PHE A 220 4.54 -1.13 13.49
N THR A 221 5.86 -1.20 13.64
CA THR A 221 6.51 -0.87 14.93
C THR A 221 6.84 0.61 15.10
N GLU A 222 6.83 1.39 14.03
CA GLU A 222 7.09 2.83 14.05
C GLU A 222 5.77 3.63 14.10
N ALA A 223 5.77 4.78 14.78
CA ALA A 223 4.61 5.67 14.90
C ALA A 223 4.57 6.75 13.79
N ASN A 224 5.13 6.42 12.63
CA ASN A 224 5.10 7.20 11.41
C ASN A 224 4.93 6.25 10.21
N ASP A 225 4.77 6.81 9.02
CA ASP A 225 4.69 6.07 7.76
C ASP A 225 5.42 6.85 6.65
N PRO A 226 6.76 6.89 6.71
CA PRO A 226 7.56 7.81 5.88
C PRO A 226 7.57 7.49 4.38
N PHE A 227 6.94 6.38 3.95
CA PHE A 227 6.76 6.05 2.53
C PHE A 227 5.29 6.04 2.12
N ALA A 228 4.40 6.58 2.97
CA ALA A 228 2.96 6.59 2.76
C ALA A 228 2.36 5.20 2.41
N ILE A 229 2.95 4.11 2.92
CA ILE A 229 2.56 2.74 2.58
C ILE A 229 1.10 2.50 2.94
N GLY A 230 0.63 3.05 4.06
CA GLY A 230 -0.76 2.91 4.49
C GLY A 230 -1.75 3.50 3.50
N PHE A 231 -1.46 4.68 2.94
CA PHE A 231 -2.29 5.32 1.93
C PHE A 231 -2.26 4.54 0.62
N GLN A 232 -1.08 4.15 0.14
CA GLN A 232 -0.94 3.34 -1.08
C GLN A 232 -1.68 1.99 -0.96
N ILE A 233 -1.65 1.36 0.22
CA ILE A 233 -2.44 0.15 0.46
C ILE A 233 -3.93 0.44 0.32
N VAL A 234 -4.43 1.52 0.91
CA VAL A 234 -5.88 1.86 0.93
C VAL A 234 -6.39 2.32 -0.44
N GLU A 235 -5.60 3.12 -1.15
CA GLU A 235 -6.01 3.82 -2.37
C GLU A 235 -5.70 3.01 -3.63
N GLU A 236 -4.61 2.23 -3.63
CA GLU A 236 -4.14 1.52 -4.82
C GLU A 236 -4.24 0.01 -4.66
N LEU A 237 -3.59 -0.58 -3.64
CA LEU A 237 -3.46 -2.04 -3.57
C LEU A 237 -4.78 -2.74 -3.24
N LEU A 238 -5.51 -2.25 -2.24
CA LEU A 238 -6.75 -2.89 -1.80
C LEU A 238 -7.86 -2.81 -2.87
N PRO A 239 -8.14 -1.66 -3.50
CA PRO A 239 -9.12 -1.58 -4.58
C PRO A 239 -8.74 -2.43 -5.80
N ASN A 240 -7.45 -2.59 -6.09
CA ASN A 240 -6.94 -3.32 -7.25
C ASN A 240 -6.39 -4.72 -6.93
N ALA A 241 -6.68 -5.26 -5.74
CA ALA A 241 -6.11 -6.53 -5.27
C ALA A 241 -6.37 -7.71 -6.23
N VAL A 242 -7.52 -7.74 -6.89
CA VAL A 242 -7.86 -8.81 -7.85
C VAL A 242 -7.10 -8.66 -9.17
N PRO A 243 -7.17 -7.52 -9.89
CA PRO A 243 -6.33 -7.27 -11.07
C PRO A 243 -4.84 -7.56 -10.83
N ILE A 244 -4.27 -7.04 -9.74
CA ILE A 244 -2.87 -7.25 -9.35
C ILE A 244 -2.57 -8.75 -9.21
N PHE A 245 -3.41 -9.48 -8.47
CA PHE A 245 -3.20 -10.92 -8.28
C PHE A 245 -3.31 -11.73 -9.58
N LEU A 246 -4.16 -11.30 -10.51
CA LEU A 246 -4.35 -11.96 -11.81
C LEU A 246 -3.28 -11.57 -12.83
N GLY A 247 -2.48 -10.53 -12.57
CA GLY A 247 -1.55 -9.95 -13.54
C GLY A 247 -2.27 -9.17 -14.65
N ASP A 248 -3.52 -8.73 -14.41
CA ASP A 248 -4.31 -7.93 -15.35
C ASP A 248 -4.17 -6.42 -15.08
N ASP A 249 -3.29 -6.04 -14.17
CA ASP A 249 -3.08 -4.65 -13.78
C ASP A 249 -2.28 -3.92 -14.86
N GLN A 250 -2.97 -3.11 -15.65
CA GLN A 250 -2.41 -2.47 -16.86
C GLN A 250 -1.31 -1.44 -16.56
N ASP A 251 -1.14 -1.08 -15.29
CA ASP A 251 -0.10 -0.18 -14.80
C ASP A 251 1.12 -0.93 -14.23
N ALA A 252 1.06 -2.27 -14.11
CA ALA A 252 2.14 -3.12 -13.59
C ALA A 252 3.07 -3.71 -14.66
N ASP A 253 2.83 -3.42 -15.95
CA ASP A 253 3.58 -3.93 -17.12
C ASP A 253 5.01 -3.35 -17.25
N GLU A 254 5.57 -2.70 -16.23
CA GLU A 254 6.95 -2.20 -16.20
C GLU A 254 7.90 -3.00 -15.28
N LEU A 255 7.49 -4.17 -14.78
CA LEU A 255 8.41 -5.11 -14.14
C LEU A 255 8.93 -6.12 -15.18
N ASP A 256 9.92 -5.64 -15.91
CA ASP A 256 10.81 -6.33 -16.84
C ASP A 256 11.20 -7.76 -16.39
N ASP A 257 10.71 -8.77 -17.13
CA ASP A 257 11.28 -10.13 -17.13
C ASP A 257 12.62 -10.11 -17.92
N GLU A 258 13.62 -9.39 -17.41
CA GLU A 258 15.02 -9.55 -17.79
C GLU A 258 15.66 -10.63 -16.90
N ASP A 259 15.44 -11.91 -17.23
CA ASP A 259 16.39 -13.00 -16.94
C ASP A 259 15.97 -14.30 -17.67
N ASP A 260 16.52 -14.49 -18.87
CA ASP A 260 16.88 -15.83 -19.38
C ASP A 260 17.99 -15.67 -20.44
N GLU A 261 19.13 -15.08 -20.04
CA GLU A 261 20.42 -15.35 -20.69
C GLU A 261 20.99 -16.66 -20.15
N GLU A 262 20.57 -17.80 -20.72
CA GLU A 262 21.46 -18.97 -20.80
C GLU A 262 21.76 -19.28 -22.28
N ASP A 263 22.95 -18.85 -22.68
CA ASP A 263 23.74 -19.26 -23.83
C ASP A 263 23.92 -20.79 -23.84
N ASP A 264 23.41 -21.49 -24.85
CA ASP A 264 23.90 -22.83 -25.20
C ASP A 264 23.80 -23.07 -26.72
N ASP A 265 24.91 -22.76 -27.37
CA ASP A 265 25.50 -23.35 -28.57
C ASP A 265 24.59 -23.64 -29.79
N ASP A 266 24.77 -22.76 -30.78
CA ASP A 266 24.73 -23.07 -32.21
C ASP A 266 25.65 -24.25 -32.53
N GLU A 267 25.10 -25.42 -32.86
CA GLU A 267 25.67 -26.27 -33.91
C GLU A 267 24.66 -27.31 -34.46
N GLY A 268 24.25 -27.11 -35.72
CA GLY A 268 24.20 -28.20 -36.69
C GLY A 268 22.89 -28.99 -36.83
N SER A 269 22.08 -28.56 -37.80
CA SER A 269 20.96 -29.28 -38.42
C SER A 269 21.12 -30.81 -38.52
N ILE A 270 20.19 -31.55 -37.91
CA ILE A 270 19.91 -32.96 -38.24
C ILE A 270 18.86 -32.96 -39.36
N ASP A 271 19.34 -33.14 -40.59
CA ASP A 271 18.53 -33.51 -41.75
C ASP A 271 18.55 -35.05 -41.89
N LEU A 272 17.41 -35.67 -41.63
CA LEU A 272 17.21 -37.11 -41.71
C LEU A 272 16.51 -37.45 -43.04
N GLU A 273 17.23 -37.40 -44.14
CA GLU A 273 16.79 -38.04 -45.39
C GLU A 273 17.94 -38.83 -46.07
N ASP A 274 17.74 -40.14 -45.99
CA ASP A 274 17.91 -41.14 -47.05
C ASP A 274 19.24 -41.85 -47.33
N ASP A 275 19.02 -43.15 -47.53
CA ASP A 275 19.77 -44.15 -48.31
C ASP A 275 21.08 -44.76 -47.79
N GLU A 276 20.89 -45.99 -47.29
CA GLU A 276 21.55 -47.21 -47.75
C GLU A 276 22.90 -47.06 -48.48
N ASP A 277 23.99 -47.44 -47.80
CA ASP A 277 24.96 -48.32 -48.44
C ASP A 277 25.82 -49.09 -47.43
N GLU A 278 25.62 -50.40 -47.44
CA GLU A 278 26.43 -51.41 -46.77
C GLU A 278 27.89 -51.37 -47.22
N LYS A 279 28.86 -51.54 -46.29
CA LYS A 279 29.94 -52.56 -46.35
C LYS A 279 30.96 -52.48 -45.19
N PRO A 280 31.68 -53.57 -44.87
CA PRO A 280 31.76 -54.15 -43.54
C PRO A 280 33.13 -53.97 -42.84
N PRO A 281 33.24 -54.31 -41.53
CA PRO A 281 34.41 -53.97 -40.74
C PRO A 281 35.61 -54.87 -41.03
N LYS A 282 36.79 -54.25 -41.11
CA LYS A 282 38.07 -54.92 -40.95
C LYS A 282 38.89 -54.18 -39.90
N LYS A 283 39.19 -54.84 -38.79
CA LYS A 283 40.53 -54.81 -38.21
C LYS A 283 40.79 -56.04 -37.34
N LYS A 284 41.85 -56.74 -37.72
CA LYS A 284 42.43 -57.90 -37.05
C LYS A 284 43.31 -57.46 -35.88
N GLN A 285 43.28 -58.30 -34.85
CA GLN A 285 44.36 -58.75 -33.96
C GLN A 285 45.06 -57.74 -33.04
N ARG A 286 44.68 -57.87 -31.75
CA ARG A 286 45.51 -58.38 -30.63
C ARG A 286 47.01 -58.06 -30.70
N ASN A 287 47.46 -57.27 -29.73
CA ASN A 287 48.19 -57.83 -28.59
C ASN A 287 47.89 -57.04 -27.32
#